data_AF-A0A4Y7QA69-F1
#
_entry.id   AF-A0A4Y7QA69-F1
#
_cell.length_a   1.000
_cell.length_b   1.000
_cell.length_c   1.000
_cell.angle_alpha   90.00
_cell.angle_beta   90.00
_cell.angle_gamma   90.00
#
_symmetry.space_group_name_H-M   'P 1'
#
loop_
_entity.id
_entity.type
_entity.pdbx_description
1 polymer ?
#
loop_
_entity_poly.entity_id
_entity_poly.type
_entity_poly.pdbx_seq_one_letter_code
_entity_poly.pdbx_strand_id
1 'polypeptide(L)'
;MVVTKQDSRLEADLRMIAIRFVAGDVADDGDRVRRWRGEVCPQAPALNPLKHADFNAELDLYYQSRRFKRDVVTRLAGAVRIPTESYDDLLPVGQDPRWAIFGQLHEYLQIAFPNIYDNLNVTTVNRYGLVFHWQGANASLKPILFTAHQDVVPVDPTTLDQWIHPPYSGNYDGTFIWGRGSVDDKSDLVAQLGFRPTRSIVLAFGFDEESAGTQASMLHLTSTPKTNAVQGAGKLAEYLEANYGLDGFSMLIDEGGYLDVRIEVSTSGGHSSVPPKHTSIGVLSAIITEIESNPHPTRLQRDATAFQSIQCQIAYDPNVSDSLKKLARQALSSDPALDRLESHLLATNPLAPSLFGTTQAVDLIHGGVKVNALPENAWAVVNHRIADYSSVNELKHRIASIAKPVALKFNLSVDAFGSTIHNSDSNGGQIVISDAWNSALEPAPITPTGANDAPWQMLSGTIRATHATSWRWNASTIAVGPALALDTQYYWNLTRHIFRYSHTTPGDVYGGIHTINEAVRADGVVEQIRFFTKLILNVDESTLL
;
A
#
# COMPACT_ATOMS: atom_id res chain seq x y z
N MET A 1 44.68 3.59 -17.88
CA MET A 1 44.93 3.72 -16.42
C MET A 1 43.71 3.15 -15.72
N VAL A 2 43.86 2.33 -14.67
CA VAL A 2 42.72 1.57 -14.12
C VAL A 2 41.87 2.46 -13.21
N VAL A 3 40.58 2.58 -13.52
CA VAL A 3 39.58 3.12 -12.59
C VAL A 3 39.14 1.97 -11.68
N THR A 4 39.25 2.16 -10.38
CA THR A 4 38.95 1.13 -9.37
C THR A 4 37.45 0.97 -9.15
N LYS A 5 37.03 -0.25 -8.78
CA LYS A 5 35.67 -0.53 -8.29
C LYS A 5 35.30 0.42 -7.15
N GLN A 6 34.10 0.98 -7.20
CA GLN A 6 33.41 1.56 -6.05
C GLN A 6 32.33 0.56 -5.58
N ASP A 7 32.04 0.53 -4.29
CA ASP A 7 31.42 -0.66 -3.65
C ASP A 7 29.90 -0.72 -3.85
N SER A 8 29.40 -1.82 -4.42
CA SER A 8 28.01 -2.00 -4.86
C SER A 8 27.13 -2.65 -3.77
N ARG A 9 27.11 -2.06 -2.57
CA ARG A 9 26.55 -2.69 -1.35
C ARG A 9 25.61 -1.80 -0.52
N LEU A 10 25.18 -0.66 -1.03
CA LEU A 10 24.45 0.38 -0.28
C LEU A 10 23.21 0.96 -1.00
N GLU A 11 22.66 0.28 -2.01
CA GLU A 11 21.40 0.64 -2.69
C GLU A 11 20.33 -0.45 -2.51
N ALA A 12 19.96 -0.75 -1.26
CA ALA A 12 19.08 -1.88 -0.92
C ALA A 12 17.87 -1.53 -0.04
N ASP A 13 17.67 -0.25 0.30
CA ASP A 13 16.61 0.21 1.20
C ASP A 13 15.34 0.62 0.44
N LEU A 14 14.20 0.45 1.12
CA LEU A 14 12.85 0.94 0.79
C LEU A 14 12.47 0.90 -0.71
N ARG A 15 12.25 -0.32 -1.22
CA ARG A 15 11.49 -0.56 -2.45
C ARG A 15 10.14 -1.18 -2.07
N MET A 16 9.05 -0.66 -2.66
CA MET A 16 7.66 -1.02 -2.32
C MET A 16 7.41 -2.53 -2.23
N ILE A 17 6.43 -2.91 -1.39
CA ILE A 17 5.85 -4.26 -1.36
C ILE A 17 4.91 -4.42 -2.57
N ALA A 18 5.53 -4.39 -3.76
CA ALA A 18 4.95 -4.77 -5.03
C ALA A 18 5.74 -5.96 -5.59
N ILE A 19 5.13 -6.73 -6.49
CA ILE A 19 5.65 -8.02 -6.96
C ILE A 19 7.12 -7.90 -7.43
N ARG A 20 8.06 -8.50 -6.68
CA ARG A 20 9.47 -8.53 -7.07
C ARG A 20 9.66 -9.37 -8.33
N PHE A 21 9.74 -8.70 -9.48
CA PHE A 21 10.08 -9.33 -10.76
C PHE A 21 11.44 -10.01 -10.70
N VAL A 22 11.43 -11.34 -10.63
CA VAL A 22 12.60 -12.13 -10.99
C VAL A 22 12.69 -12.13 -12.51
N ALA A 23 13.45 -11.18 -13.05
CA ALA A 23 13.81 -11.13 -14.46
C ALA A 23 15.18 -11.82 -14.65
N GLY A 24 15.16 -12.97 -15.32
CA GLY A 24 16.35 -13.72 -15.72
C GLY A 24 15.96 -14.81 -16.72
N ASP A 25 16.89 -15.16 -17.61
CA ASP A 25 16.66 -16.23 -18.60
C ASP A 25 16.42 -17.56 -17.89
N VAL A 26 15.17 -18.06 -17.97
CA VAL A 26 14.82 -19.37 -17.42
C VAL A 26 15.34 -20.43 -18.38
N ALA A 27 16.59 -20.83 -18.14
CA ALA A 27 17.25 -21.93 -18.83
C ALA A 27 16.49 -23.26 -18.66
N ASP A 28 16.88 -24.28 -19.44
CA ASP A 28 16.30 -25.63 -19.37
C ASP A 28 16.76 -26.39 -18.11
N ASP A 29 16.29 -25.94 -16.95
CA ASP A 29 16.40 -26.65 -15.70
C ASP A 29 15.57 -27.95 -15.78
N GLY A 30 16.21 -29.08 -15.46
CA GLY A 30 15.60 -30.40 -15.67
C GLY A 30 14.29 -30.65 -14.94
N ASP A 31 13.54 -31.66 -15.40
CA ASP A 31 12.16 -32.02 -15.01
C ASP A 31 11.80 -31.85 -13.51
N ARG A 32 12.68 -32.27 -12.59
CA ARG A 32 12.46 -32.15 -11.13
C ARG A 32 12.44 -30.71 -10.59
N VAL A 33 13.01 -29.74 -11.32
CA VAL A 33 12.96 -28.30 -11.00
C VAL A 33 11.68 -27.70 -11.59
N ARG A 34 11.39 -28.00 -12.87
CA ARG A 34 10.13 -27.62 -13.55
C ARG A 34 8.89 -28.05 -12.77
N ARG A 35 8.85 -29.32 -12.32
CA ARG A 35 7.74 -29.86 -11.53
C ARG A 35 7.54 -29.10 -10.23
N TRP A 36 8.60 -28.89 -9.44
CA TRP A 36 8.51 -28.18 -8.17
C TRP A 36 8.09 -26.71 -8.33
N ARG A 37 8.61 -26.02 -9.36
CA ARG A 37 8.17 -24.67 -9.75
C ARG A 37 6.64 -24.63 -9.95
N GLY A 38 6.10 -25.57 -10.71
CA GLY A 38 4.65 -25.70 -10.94
C GLY A 38 3.82 -26.14 -9.73
N GLU A 39 4.39 -26.93 -8.82
CA GLU A 39 3.73 -27.35 -7.57
C GLU A 39 3.66 -26.24 -6.50
N VAL A 40 4.47 -25.18 -6.62
CA VAL A 40 4.70 -24.21 -5.54
C VAL A 40 4.33 -22.76 -5.89
N CYS A 41 4.56 -22.32 -7.14
CA CYS A 41 4.09 -21.01 -7.60
C CYS A 41 3.64 -21.13 -9.07
N PRO A 42 2.49 -21.78 -9.32
CA PRO A 42 2.02 -22.08 -10.68
C PRO A 42 1.85 -20.80 -11.50
N GLN A 43 2.64 -20.71 -12.58
CA GLN A 43 2.64 -19.55 -13.45
C GLN A 43 1.54 -19.66 -14.50
N ALA A 44 0.65 -18.66 -14.52
CA ALA A 44 -0.32 -18.49 -15.60
C ALA A 44 0.40 -18.42 -16.97
N PRO A 45 -0.16 -19.00 -18.04
CA PRO A 45 0.38 -18.80 -19.39
C PRO A 45 0.29 -17.31 -19.77
N ALA A 46 1.25 -16.83 -20.55
CA ALA A 46 1.25 -15.44 -21.02
C ALA A 46 0.03 -15.18 -21.91
N LEU A 47 -0.90 -14.35 -21.43
CA LEU A 47 -2.21 -14.12 -22.02
C LEU A 47 -2.17 -12.85 -22.90
N ASN A 48 -2.31 -13.02 -24.22
CA ASN A 48 -2.50 -11.94 -25.18
C ASN A 48 -3.90 -12.07 -25.80
N PRO A 49 -4.54 -10.96 -26.19
CA PRO A 49 -5.87 -11.00 -26.78
C PRO A 49 -5.84 -11.65 -28.17
N LEU A 50 -6.80 -12.53 -28.45
CA LEU A 50 -6.93 -13.30 -29.68
C LEU A 50 -8.00 -12.69 -30.61
N LYS A 51 -9.10 -12.17 -30.07
CA LYS A 51 -10.13 -11.44 -30.85
C LYS A 51 -9.63 -10.05 -31.22
N HIS A 52 -8.92 -9.40 -30.31
CA HIS A 52 -8.39 -8.04 -30.50
C HIS A 52 -6.89 -8.02 -30.87
N ALA A 53 -6.34 -9.12 -31.40
CA ALA A 53 -4.91 -9.33 -31.62
C ALA A 53 -4.25 -8.23 -32.50
N ASP A 54 -4.81 -7.96 -33.68
CA ASP A 54 -4.26 -6.95 -34.62
C ASP A 54 -4.31 -5.54 -34.03
N PHE A 55 -5.40 -5.21 -33.32
CA PHE A 55 -5.59 -3.92 -32.67
C PHE A 55 -4.65 -3.74 -31.47
N ASN A 56 -4.42 -4.80 -30.68
CA ASN A 56 -3.37 -4.79 -29.66
C ASN A 56 -1.98 -4.53 -30.27
N ALA A 57 -1.67 -5.13 -31.42
CA ALA A 57 -0.40 -4.92 -32.11
C ALA A 57 -0.26 -3.48 -32.66
N GLU A 58 -1.34 -2.88 -33.17
CA GLU A 58 -1.37 -1.46 -33.55
C GLU A 58 -1.12 -0.55 -32.33
N LEU A 59 -1.78 -0.83 -31.20
CA LEU A 59 -1.56 -0.08 -29.95
C LEU A 59 -0.15 -0.26 -29.40
N ASP A 60 0.38 -1.48 -29.35
CA ASP A 60 1.76 -1.78 -28.93
C ASP A 60 2.81 -1.01 -29.77
N LEU A 61 2.53 -0.74 -31.06
CA LEU A 61 3.35 0.15 -31.90
C LEU A 61 3.09 1.65 -31.66
N TYR A 62 1.83 2.04 -31.44
CA TYR A 62 1.46 3.44 -31.16
C TYR A 62 2.07 3.94 -29.84
N TYR A 63 2.09 3.09 -28.81
CA TYR A 63 2.64 3.41 -27.50
C TYR A 63 4.17 3.62 -27.51
N GLN A 64 4.88 2.97 -28.44
CA GLN A 64 6.30 3.24 -28.71
C GLN A 64 6.55 4.61 -29.37
N SER A 65 5.52 5.30 -29.85
CA SER A 65 5.69 6.57 -30.56
C SER A 65 6.11 7.71 -29.63
N ARG A 66 7.05 8.53 -30.09
CA ARG A 66 7.46 9.77 -29.39
C ARG A 66 6.30 10.72 -29.14
N ARG A 67 5.26 10.67 -29.99
CA ARG A 67 4.00 11.41 -29.78
C ARG A 67 3.29 10.89 -28.53
N PHE A 68 3.00 9.60 -28.46
CA PHE A 68 2.30 9.02 -27.32
C PHE A 68 3.05 9.27 -26.00
N LYS A 69 4.37 8.98 -25.96
CA LYS A 69 5.18 9.25 -24.76
C LYS A 69 5.11 10.72 -24.32
N ARG A 70 5.20 11.68 -25.25
CA ARG A 70 5.06 13.11 -24.94
C ARG A 70 3.66 13.44 -24.42
N ASP A 71 2.62 12.86 -25.02
CA ASP A 71 1.23 13.13 -24.65
C ASP A 71 0.92 12.53 -23.25
N VAL A 72 1.52 11.38 -22.88
CA VAL A 72 1.52 10.80 -21.52
C VAL A 72 2.28 11.68 -20.52
N VAL A 73 3.52 12.06 -20.84
CA VAL A 73 4.32 13.00 -20.04
C VAL A 73 3.53 14.28 -19.75
N THR A 74 2.84 14.82 -20.76
CA THR A 74 2.05 16.06 -20.64
C THR A 74 0.87 15.90 -19.67
N ARG A 75 0.20 14.72 -19.68
CA ARG A 75 -0.92 14.40 -18.79
C ARG A 75 -0.48 14.26 -17.34
N LEU A 76 0.49 13.40 -17.05
CA LEU A 76 0.95 13.19 -15.68
C LEU A 76 1.60 14.46 -15.12
N ALA A 77 2.44 15.13 -15.90
CA ALA A 77 3.06 16.39 -15.46
C ALA A 77 2.05 17.52 -15.19
N GLY A 78 0.86 17.49 -15.79
CA GLY A 78 -0.21 18.43 -15.44
C GLY A 78 -0.92 18.08 -14.12
N ALA A 79 -1.21 16.80 -13.89
CA ALA A 79 -1.79 16.33 -12.62
C ALA A 79 -0.84 16.52 -11.42
N VAL A 80 0.47 16.35 -11.64
CA VAL A 80 1.53 16.59 -10.65
C VAL A 80 1.68 18.08 -10.30
N ARG A 81 1.24 19.02 -11.15
CA ARG A 81 1.26 20.47 -10.84
C ARG A 81 0.13 20.92 -9.91
N ILE A 82 -0.79 20.02 -9.56
CA ILE A 82 -1.95 20.32 -8.74
C ILE A 82 -1.71 19.67 -7.36
N PRO A 83 -1.38 20.46 -6.32
CA PRO A 83 -1.02 19.94 -5.00
C PRO A 83 -2.26 19.49 -4.22
N THR A 84 -2.77 18.31 -4.57
CA THR A 84 -3.85 17.61 -3.86
C THR A 84 -3.39 17.02 -2.52
N GLU A 85 -2.68 17.82 -1.73
CA GLU A 85 -2.19 17.42 -0.41
C GLU A 85 -3.36 17.10 0.52
N SER A 86 -3.48 15.83 0.93
CA SER A 86 -4.29 15.45 2.08
C SER A 86 -3.47 15.64 3.36
N TYR A 87 -4.15 15.88 4.47
CA TYR A 87 -3.53 16.08 5.78
C TYR A 87 -4.39 15.35 6.81
N ASP A 88 -3.74 14.67 7.76
CA ASP A 88 -4.41 13.97 8.87
C ASP A 88 -5.37 14.87 9.68
N ASP A 89 -5.11 16.18 9.69
CA ASP A 89 -5.86 17.19 10.43
C ASP A 89 -7.04 17.84 9.67
N LEU A 90 -7.36 17.36 8.46
CA LEU A 90 -8.46 17.88 7.64
C LEU A 90 -9.82 17.76 8.36
N LEU A 91 -10.61 18.84 8.29
CA LEU A 91 -12.02 18.79 8.68
C LEU A 91 -12.85 18.04 7.61
N PRO A 92 -14.01 17.45 7.97
CA PRO A 92 -14.89 16.71 7.06
C PRO A 92 -15.16 17.39 5.71
N VAL A 93 -15.41 16.61 4.65
CA VAL A 93 -15.48 17.11 3.27
C VAL A 93 -16.45 18.28 3.13
N GLY A 94 -15.94 19.39 2.60
CA GLY A 94 -16.71 20.61 2.40
C GLY A 94 -16.81 21.52 3.62
N GLN A 95 -16.19 21.16 4.75
CA GLN A 95 -15.95 22.05 5.89
C GLN A 95 -14.53 22.65 5.86
N ASP A 96 -13.52 21.88 5.46
CA ASP A 96 -12.17 22.42 5.19
C ASP A 96 -12.08 23.04 3.79
N PRO A 97 -11.54 24.27 3.61
CA PRO A 97 -11.28 24.85 2.30
C PRO A 97 -10.15 24.14 1.54
N ARG A 98 -9.24 23.40 2.19
CA ARG A 98 -8.12 22.70 1.53
C ARG A 98 -8.61 21.69 0.49
N TRP A 99 -9.73 21.00 0.76
CA TRP A 99 -10.40 20.09 -0.19
C TRP A 99 -10.77 20.73 -1.55
N ALA A 100 -10.79 22.07 -1.68
CA ALA A 100 -11.12 22.72 -2.96
C ALA A 100 -10.11 22.42 -4.08
N ILE A 101 -8.87 22.01 -3.76
CA ILE A 101 -7.83 21.74 -4.75
C ILE A 101 -8.14 20.54 -5.66
N PHE A 102 -8.88 19.54 -5.16
CA PHE A 102 -9.33 18.38 -5.94
C PHE A 102 -10.25 18.80 -7.09
N GLY A 103 -11.02 19.88 -6.94
CA GLY A 103 -11.81 20.45 -8.04
C GLY A 103 -10.95 20.91 -9.22
N GLN A 104 -9.75 21.45 -8.97
CA GLN A 104 -8.81 21.84 -10.03
C GLN A 104 -8.22 20.61 -10.72
N LEU A 105 -7.99 19.51 -9.99
CA LEU A 105 -7.59 18.23 -10.58
C LEU A 105 -8.71 17.67 -11.47
N HIS A 106 -9.98 17.78 -11.06
CA HIS A 106 -11.13 17.32 -11.85
C HIS A 106 -11.29 18.12 -13.15
N GLU A 107 -11.19 19.45 -13.08
CA GLU A 107 -11.16 20.34 -14.26
C GLU A 107 -10.00 19.97 -15.20
N TYR A 108 -8.80 19.72 -14.65
CA TYR A 108 -7.64 19.31 -15.42
C TYR A 108 -7.82 17.94 -16.10
N LEU A 109 -8.34 16.94 -15.38
CA LEU A 109 -8.59 15.60 -15.92
C LEU A 109 -9.62 15.64 -17.07
N GLN A 110 -10.66 16.46 -16.96
CA GLN A 110 -11.63 16.68 -18.04
C GLN A 110 -10.97 17.29 -19.29
N ILE A 111 -10.03 18.22 -19.13
CA ILE A 111 -9.25 18.81 -20.24
C ILE A 111 -8.21 17.82 -20.82
N ALA A 112 -7.63 16.95 -19.99
CA ALA A 112 -6.61 15.99 -20.38
C ALA A 112 -7.16 14.71 -21.06
N PHE A 113 -8.40 14.34 -20.75
CA PHE A 113 -9.09 13.14 -21.19
C PHE A 113 -10.53 13.41 -21.70
N PRO A 114 -10.77 14.38 -22.61
CA PRO A 114 -12.12 14.76 -23.03
C PRO A 114 -12.92 13.56 -23.56
N ASN A 115 -12.31 12.73 -24.41
CA ASN A 115 -12.93 11.51 -24.92
C ASN A 115 -13.46 10.54 -23.83
N ILE A 116 -12.88 10.54 -22.63
CA ILE A 116 -13.36 9.72 -21.51
C ILE A 116 -14.60 10.38 -20.89
N TYR A 117 -14.52 11.66 -20.54
CA TYR A 117 -15.64 12.41 -19.96
C TYR A 117 -16.84 12.57 -20.92
N ASP A 118 -16.59 12.61 -22.23
CA ASP A 118 -17.61 12.70 -23.28
C ASP A 118 -18.34 11.36 -23.55
N ASN A 119 -17.80 10.22 -23.10
CA ASN A 119 -18.30 8.88 -23.44
C ASN A 119 -18.63 7.98 -22.24
N LEU A 120 -18.11 8.27 -21.03
CA LEU A 120 -18.39 7.49 -19.81
C LEU A 120 -19.39 8.21 -18.91
N ASN A 121 -20.06 7.45 -18.06
CA ASN A 121 -20.80 8.04 -16.95
C ASN A 121 -19.81 8.34 -15.81
N VAL A 122 -19.62 9.61 -15.48
CA VAL A 122 -18.71 10.08 -14.43
C VAL A 122 -19.52 10.61 -13.25
N THR A 123 -19.41 9.96 -12.09
CA THR A 123 -20.11 10.31 -10.85
C THR A 123 -19.12 10.78 -9.78
N THR A 124 -19.37 11.95 -9.18
CA THR A 124 -18.65 12.40 -7.99
C THR A 124 -19.26 11.81 -6.71
N VAL A 125 -18.51 11.00 -5.97
CA VAL A 125 -18.91 10.40 -4.69
C VAL A 125 -18.23 11.14 -3.54
N ASN A 126 -18.99 11.41 -2.46
CA ASN A 126 -18.54 12.22 -1.33
C ASN A 126 -17.81 13.53 -1.76
N ARG A 127 -18.37 14.19 -2.79
CA ARG A 127 -17.88 15.41 -3.46
C ARG A 127 -16.60 15.28 -4.29
N TYR A 128 -15.58 14.53 -3.88
CA TYR A 128 -14.28 14.51 -4.58
C TYR A 128 -13.78 13.13 -5.04
N GLY A 129 -14.38 12.03 -4.59
CA GLY A 129 -14.13 10.71 -5.17
C GLY A 129 -14.73 10.62 -6.57
N LEU A 130 -14.02 10.00 -7.52
CA LEU A 130 -14.49 9.89 -8.90
C LEU A 130 -14.84 8.44 -9.23
N VAL A 131 -16.04 8.18 -9.72
CA VAL A 131 -16.41 6.88 -10.32
C VAL A 131 -16.67 7.06 -11.81
N PHE A 132 -15.86 6.42 -12.63
CA PHE A 132 -16.08 6.30 -14.08
C PHE A 132 -16.69 4.93 -14.36
N HIS A 133 -17.97 4.86 -14.70
CA HIS A 133 -18.59 3.62 -15.17
C HIS A 133 -18.48 3.50 -16.69
N TRP A 134 -17.63 2.57 -17.14
CA TRP A 134 -17.63 2.09 -18.51
C TRP A 134 -18.67 0.99 -18.67
N GLN A 135 -19.82 1.33 -19.26
CA GLN A 135 -20.86 0.35 -19.55
C GLN A 135 -20.43 -0.59 -20.69
N GLY A 136 -20.27 -1.87 -20.37
CA GLY A 136 -20.07 -2.93 -21.35
C GLY A 136 -21.36 -3.32 -22.08
N ALA A 137 -21.21 -4.01 -23.22
CA ALA A 137 -22.33 -4.48 -24.04
C ALA A 137 -23.05 -5.70 -23.45
N ASN A 138 -22.42 -6.48 -22.56
CA ASN A 138 -23.09 -7.56 -21.82
C ASN A 138 -23.16 -7.27 -20.32
N ALA A 139 -24.35 -6.89 -19.85
CA ALA A 139 -24.65 -6.64 -18.44
C ALA A 139 -24.79 -7.90 -17.57
N SER A 140 -24.66 -9.12 -18.14
CA SER A 140 -24.67 -10.38 -17.37
C SER A 140 -23.30 -10.78 -16.81
N LEU A 141 -22.24 -10.01 -17.11
CA LEU A 141 -20.88 -10.26 -16.64
C LEU A 141 -20.59 -9.36 -15.45
N LYS A 142 -19.96 -9.91 -14.40
CA LYS A 142 -19.43 -9.08 -13.32
C LYS A 142 -18.40 -8.08 -13.88
N PRO A 143 -18.50 -6.78 -13.53
CA PRO A 143 -17.48 -5.80 -13.90
C PRO A 143 -16.11 -6.10 -13.26
N ILE A 144 -15.10 -5.40 -13.78
CA ILE A 144 -13.79 -5.25 -13.12
C ILE A 144 -13.77 -3.88 -12.42
N LEU A 145 -13.17 -3.81 -11.24
CA LEU A 145 -12.86 -2.55 -10.56
C LEU A 145 -11.35 -2.31 -10.61
N PHE A 146 -10.95 -1.12 -11.04
CA PHE A 146 -9.61 -0.59 -10.79
C PHE A 146 -9.76 0.59 -9.82
N THR A 147 -8.99 0.61 -8.75
CA THR A 147 -8.86 1.80 -7.88
C THR A 147 -7.55 2.53 -8.20
N ALA A 148 -7.50 3.77 -7.75
CA ALA A 148 -6.33 4.63 -7.70
C ALA A 148 -6.62 5.73 -6.65
N HIS A 149 -5.64 6.54 -6.26
CA HIS A 149 -5.90 7.72 -5.43
C HIS A 149 -5.52 9.05 -6.11
N GLN A 150 -6.10 10.14 -5.62
CA GLN A 150 -5.96 11.50 -6.17
C GLN A 150 -5.10 12.40 -5.30
N ASP A 151 -5.00 12.07 -4.02
CA ASP A 151 -4.28 12.82 -3.02
C ASP A 151 -2.79 12.50 -3.02
N VAL A 152 -2.04 13.13 -2.10
CA VAL A 152 -0.60 12.97 -1.91
C VAL A 152 -0.23 13.39 -0.48
N VAL A 153 0.81 12.81 0.12
CA VAL A 153 1.36 13.36 1.37
C VAL A 153 1.88 14.78 1.14
N PRO A 154 1.76 15.70 2.13
CA PRO A 154 2.30 17.04 2.05
C PRO A 154 3.82 17.05 1.80
N VAL A 155 4.33 18.18 1.30
CA VAL A 155 5.78 18.40 1.20
C VAL A 155 6.26 19.38 2.26
N ASP A 156 7.14 18.89 3.16
CA ASP A 156 7.77 19.69 4.21
C ASP A 156 8.44 20.95 3.63
N PRO A 157 7.97 22.17 3.98
CA PRO A 157 8.52 23.43 3.48
C PRO A 157 10.00 23.64 3.78
N THR A 158 10.56 22.96 4.79
CA THR A 158 11.98 23.01 5.15
C THR A 158 12.87 22.15 4.25
N THR A 159 12.28 21.31 3.40
CA THR A 159 12.99 20.46 2.43
C THR A 159 13.06 21.02 1.02
N LEU A 160 12.39 22.14 0.73
CA LEU A 160 12.19 22.65 -0.64
C LEU A 160 13.48 22.97 -1.41
N ASP A 161 14.60 23.23 -0.72
CA ASP A 161 15.92 23.45 -1.30
C ASP A 161 16.69 22.15 -1.59
N GLN A 162 16.22 21.02 -1.08
CA GLN A 162 16.76 19.67 -1.28
C GLN A 162 16.10 18.95 -2.49
N TRP A 163 15.05 19.54 -3.08
CA TRP A 163 14.40 19.06 -4.29
C TRP A 163 15.16 19.51 -5.55
N ILE A 164 15.66 18.54 -6.33
CA ILE A 164 16.33 18.71 -7.64
C ILE A 164 15.42 19.44 -8.63
N HIS A 165 14.12 19.13 -8.58
CA HIS A 165 13.05 19.82 -9.29
C HIS A 165 11.91 20.12 -8.30
N PRO A 166 11.31 21.32 -8.28
CA PRO A 166 10.29 21.66 -7.28
C PRO A 166 9.12 20.67 -7.26
N PRO A 167 8.56 20.34 -6.08
CA PRO A 167 7.66 19.20 -5.87
C PRO A 167 6.41 19.21 -6.76
N TYR A 168 5.87 20.39 -7.05
CA TYR A 168 4.68 20.54 -7.91
C TYR A 168 5.02 21.18 -9.27
N SER A 169 6.23 20.94 -9.78
CA SER A 169 6.67 21.44 -11.09
C SER A 169 6.20 20.58 -12.27
N GLY A 170 6.01 19.28 -12.05
CA GLY A 170 5.83 18.30 -13.13
C GLY A 170 6.96 18.41 -14.16
N ASN A 171 8.22 18.49 -13.72
CA ASN A 171 9.33 18.63 -14.65
C ASN A 171 9.55 17.32 -15.43
N TYR A 172 9.99 17.40 -16.68
CA TYR A 172 10.42 16.22 -17.44
C TYR A 172 11.83 16.45 -18.00
N ASP A 173 12.80 15.70 -17.48
CA ASP A 173 14.22 15.84 -17.80
C ASP A 173 14.64 15.11 -19.10
N GLY A 174 13.73 14.36 -19.72
CA GLY A 174 13.98 13.45 -20.84
C GLY A 174 13.90 11.95 -20.48
N THR A 175 13.84 11.64 -19.19
CA THR A 175 13.80 10.29 -18.59
C THR A 175 12.70 10.19 -17.54
N PHE A 176 12.72 11.06 -16.53
CA PHE A 176 11.84 11.07 -15.37
C PHE A 176 10.88 12.27 -15.39
N ILE A 177 9.67 12.06 -14.89
CA ILE A 177 8.63 13.04 -14.61
C ILE A 177 8.68 13.30 -13.11
N TRP A 178 9.12 14.49 -12.71
CA TRP A 178 9.46 14.83 -11.33
C TRP A 178 8.31 15.55 -10.61
N GLY A 179 8.05 15.12 -9.38
CA GLY A 179 7.19 15.80 -8.42
C GLY A 179 6.46 14.86 -7.45
N ARG A 180 5.84 15.45 -6.43
CA ARG A 180 4.99 14.72 -5.47
C ARG A 180 3.73 14.21 -6.18
N GLY A 181 3.42 12.93 -5.99
CA GLY A 181 2.38 12.21 -6.72
C GLY A 181 2.71 11.96 -8.18
N SER A 182 4.00 11.95 -8.55
CA SER A 182 4.42 11.44 -9.86
C SER A 182 4.57 9.93 -9.85
N VAL A 183 4.83 9.32 -8.71
CA VAL A 183 4.77 7.87 -8.48
C VAL A 183 3.42 7.51 -7.87
N ASP A 184 3.06 8.17 -6.76
CA ASP A 184 2.05 7.72 -5.79
C ASP A 184 0.89 8.73 -5.65
N ASP A 185 -0.26 8.55 -6.28
CA ASP A 185 -0.68 7.48 -7.20
C ASP A 185 -1.21 8.03 -8.56
N LYS A 186 -0.94 9.31 -8.85
CA LYS A 186 -1.44 9.94 -10.09
C LYS A 186 -0.89 9.28 -11.36
N SER A 187 0.17 8.46 -11.26
CA SER A 187 0.69 7.69 -12.39
C SER A 187 -0.26 6.58 -12.84
N ASP A 188 -0.72 5.71 -11.93
CA ASP A 188 -1.67 4.64 -12.27
C ASP A 188 -3.08 5.21 -12.51
N LEU A 189 -3.50 6.28 -11.80
CA LEU A 189 -4.72 7.03 -12.15
C LEU A 189 -4.71 7.52 -13.62
N VAL A 190 -3.61 8.15 -14.06
CA VAL A 190 -3.42 8.59 -15.45
C VAL A 190 -3.31 7.40 -16.41
N ALA A 191 -2.81 6.26 -15.96
CA ALA A 191 -2.63 5.08 -16.80
C ALA A 191 -3.95 4.33 -17.09
N GLN A 192 -4.89 4.34 -16.14
CA GLN A 192 -6.18 3.63 -16.25
C GLN A 192 -7.19 4.31 -17.20
N LEU A 193 -7.06 5.62 -17.45
CA LEU A 193 -7.98 6.43 -18.27
C LEU A 193 -7.79 6.23 -19.80
N GLY A 194 -7.79 4.97 -20.25
CA GLY A 194 -7.20 4.54 -21.52
C GLY A 194 -8.13 4.11 -22.68
N PHE A 195 -8.98 3.08 -22.50
CA PHE A 195 -9.49 2.28 -23.64
C PHE A 195 -10.87 1.59 -23.44
N ARG A 196 -11.62 1.37 -24.54
CA ARG A 196 -13.04 0.94 -24.58
C ARG A 196 -13.29 -0.59 -24.64
N PRO A 197 -13.88 -1.21 -23.59
CA PRO A 197 -14.29 -2.62 -23.58
C PRO A 197 -15.75 -2.88 -24.02
N THR A 198 -16.03 -4.17 -24.14
CA THR A 198 -17.31 -4.89 -24.24
C THR A 198 -17.79 -5.45 -22.87
N ARG A 199 -16.91 -5.80 -21.92
CA ARG A 199 -17.25 -6.01 -20.48
C ARG A 199 -17.31 -4.66 -19.76
N SER A 200 -18.20 -4.52 -18.77
CA SER A 200 -18.18 -3.31 -17.93
C SER A 200 -16.89 -3.19 -17.11
N ILE A 201 -16.36 -1.98 -17.02
CA ILE A 201 -15.23 -1.63 -16.17
C ILE A 201 -15.62 -0.41 -15.34
N VAL A 202 -15.22 -0.41 -14.08
CA VAL A 202 -15.42 0.70 -13.16
C VAL A 202 -14.03 1.17 -12.74
N LEU A 203 -13.77 2.47 -12.89
CA LEU A 203 -12.63 3.13 -12.26
C LEU A 203 -13.17 3.88 -11.05
N ALA A 204 -12.61 3.67 -9.86
CA ALA A 204 -13.03 4.37 -8.64
C ALA A 204 -11.82 4.99 -7.96
N PHE A 205 -11.71 6.32 -8.00
CA PHE A 205 -10.56 7.05 -7.50
C PHE A 205 -10.86 7.67 -6.12
N GLY A 206 -10.06 7.28 -5.13
CA GLY A 206 -10.05 7.87 -3.79
C GLY A 206 -9.51 9.30 -3.80
N PHE A 207 -9.53 9.98 -2.64
CA PHE A 207 -9.01 11.35 -2.48
C PHE A 207 -8.54 11.64 -1.05
N ASP A 208 -8.35 10.58 -0.26
CA ASP A 208 -7.97 10.62 1.14
C ASP A 208 -7.24 9.34 1.63
N GLU A 209 -6.59 8.62 0.70
CA GLU A 209 -5.83 7.38 1.01
C GLU A 209 -4.63 7.68 1.91
N GLU A 210 -3.93 8.78 1.61
CA GLU A 210 -2.77 9.27 2.36
C GLU A 210 -3.15 9.86 3.74
N SER A 211 -4.45 9.92 4.05
CA SER A 211 -5.02 10.18 5.39
C SER A 211 -5.89 9.02 5.91
N ALA A 212 -5.69 7.84 5.31
CA ALA A 212 -6.28 6.54 5.61
C ALA A 212 -7.82 6.50 5.70
N GLY A 213 -8.52 7.37 4.97
CA GLY A 213 -9.99 7.46 5.00
C GLY A 213 -10.60 8.11 6.25
N THR A 214 -9.79 8.55 7.23
CA THR A 214 -10.26 8.80 8.61
C THR A 214 -10.64 10.25 8.95
N GLN A 215 -11.19 11.02 7.99
CA GLN A 215 -11.44 12.49 8.00
C GLN A 215 -12.31 13.14 9.12
N ALA A 216 -12.30 12.60 10.34
CA ALA A 216 -12.86 13.19 11.54
C ALA A 216 -11.99 12.92 12.78
N SER A 217 -10.78 12.37 12.61
CA SER A 217 -10.13 11.63 13.69
C SER A 217 -9.17 12.45 14.55
N MET A 218 -8.21 13.17 13.95
CA MET A 218 -7.10 13.85 14.64
C MET A 218 -7.50 15.10 15.43
N LEU A 219 -8.24 16.02 14.82
CA LEU A 219 -8.43 17.37 15.38
C LEU A 219 -9.35 17.43 16.63
N HIS A 220 -9.97 16.30 17.01
CA HIS A 220 -10.87 16.21 18.16
C HIS A 220 -10.13 16.08 19.50
N LEU A 221 -9.24 17.03 19.79
CA LEU A 221 -8.67 17.30 21.12
C LEU A 221 -9.68 17.97 22.10
N THR A 222 -10.96 18.06 21.72
CA THR A 222 -12.05 18.60 22.53
C THR A 222 -13.20 17.59 22.63
N SER A 223 -13.87 17.55 23.78
CA SER A 223 -14.75 16.48 24.24
C SER A 223 -16.13 16.41 23.57
N THR A 224 -16.19 16.44 22.24
CA THR A 224 -17.42 16.25 21.46
C THR A 224 -17.54 14.79 21.00
N PRO A 225 -18.73 14.16 21.09
CA PRO A 225 -18.91 12.80 20.58
C PRO A 225 -18.66 12.74 19.07
N LYS A 226 -17.68 11.93 18.65
CA LYS A 226 -17.37 11.71 17.24
C LYS A 226 -18.60 11.14 16.52
N THR A 227 -18.99 11.76 15.41
CA THR A 227 -19.97 11.17 14.48
C THR A 227 -19.31 10.05 13.69
N ASN A 228 -19.89 8.84 13.73
CA ASN A 228 -19.48 7.68 12.93
C ASN A 228 -19.87 7.84 11.44
N ALA A 229 -19.63 9.02 10.88
CA ALA A 229 -19.89 9.35 9.49
C ALA A 229 -18.68 8.91 8.65
N VAL A 230 -18.81 7.75 8.00
CA VAL A 230 -17.91 7.29 6.93
C VAL A 230 -17.75 8.41 5.90
N GLN A 231 -16.55 8.63 5.38
CA GLN A 231 -16.21 9.59 4.33
C GLN A 231 -15.28 8.94 3.30
N GLY A 232 -14.85 9.69 2.29
CA GLY A 232 -13.70 9.30 1.47
C GLY A 232 -13.85 7.98 0.71
N ALA A 233 -12.77 7.20 0.70
CA ALA A 233 -12.73 5.82 0.24
C ALA A 233 -13.85 4.93 0.83
N GLY A 234 -14.22 5.12 2.11
CA GLY A 234 -15.34 4.40 2.71
C GLY A 234 -16.71 4.78 2.11
N LYS A 235 -16.92 6.04 1.72
CA LYS A 235 -18.13 6.44 0.98
C LYS A 235 -18.08 6.04 -0.49
N LEU A 236 -16.89 5.93 -1.08
CA LEU A 236 -16.67 5.37 -2.40
C LEU A 236 -17.10 3.89 -2.43
N ALA A 237 -16.71 3.12 -1.41
CA ALA A 237 -17.14 1.74 -1.22
C ALA A 237 -18.64 1.59 -0.92
N GLU A 238 -19.24 2.40 -0.04
CA GLU A 238 -20.70 2.39 0.17
C GLU A 238 -21.47 2.60 -1.16
N TYR A 239 -21.00 3.52 -2.00
CA TYR A 239 -21.58 3.75 -3.32
C TYR A 239 -21.40 2.53 -4.24
N LEU A 240 -20.22 1.91 -4.26
CA LEU A 240 -19.95 0.73 -5.07
C LEU A 240 -20.79 -0.48 -4.63
N GLU A 241 -20.89 -0.76 -3.33
CA GLU A 241 -21.72 -1.85 -2.80
C GLU A 241 -23.21 -1.59 -3.09
N ALA A 242 -23.69 -0.34 -2.95
CA ALA A 242 -25.07 0.02 -3.25
C ALA A 242 -25.45 -0.08 -4.74
N ASN A 243 -24.49 0.02 -5.67
CA ASN A 243 -24.74 -0.05 -7.12
C ASN A 243 -24.42 -1.42 -7.74
N TYR A 244 -23.48 -2.19 -7.18
CA TYR A 244 -23.00 -3.46 -7.74
C TYR A 244 -23.23 -4.68 -6.83
N GLY A 245 -23.51 -4.46 -5.54
CA GLY A 245 -23.80 -5.51 -4.55
C GLY A 245 -22.56 -6.17 -3.93
N LEU A 246 -22.82 -6.98 -2.90
CA LEU A 246 -21.83 -7.87 -2.27
C LEU A 246 -21.30 -8.88 -3.31
N ASP A 247 -19.98 -9.06 -3.36
CA ASP A 247 -19.28 -9.84 -4.39
C ASP A 247 -19.64 -9.38 -5.83
N GLY A 248 -19.97 -8.10 -6.02
CA GLY A 248 -20.38 -7.53 -7.32
C GLY A 248 -19.31 -7.59 -8.42
N PHE A 249 -18.02 -7.67 -8.06
CA PHE A 249 -16.90 -7.57 -9.00
C PHE A 249 -16.17 -8.91 -9.22
N SER A 250 -15.64 -9.12 -10.43
CA SER A 250 -14.88 -10.34 -10.77
C SER A 250 -13.43 -10.27 -10.22
N MET A 251 -12.86 -9.06 -10.18
CA MET A 251 -11.59 -8.75 -9.51
C MET A 251 -11.46 -7.24 -9.23
N LEU A 252 -10.50 -6.90 -8.38
CA LEU A 252 -10.22 -5.55 -7.88
C LEU A 252 -8.69 -5.36 -7.73
N ILE A 253 -8.16 -4.15 -7.98
CA ILE A 253 -6.71 -3.83 -7.90
C ILE A 253 -6.54 -2.56 -7.05
N ASP A 254 -5.81 -2.63 -5.91
CA ASP A 254 -6.01 -1.70 -4.74
C ASP A 254 -5.01 -1.80 -3.54
N GLU A 255 -5.09 -0.85 -2.58
CA GLU A 255 -4.09 -0.34 -1.60
C GLU A 255 -4.67 -0.26 -0.13
N GLY A 256 -3.97 -0.09 1.02
CA GLY A 256 -2.53 -0.06 1.37
C GLY A 256 -2.04 -0.10 2.88
N GLY A 257 -2.85 -0.34 3.94
CA GLY A 257 -2.66 0.18 5.33
C GLY A 257 -2.34 -0.75 6.57
N TYR A 258 -3.07 -0.67 7.72
CA TYR A 258 -2.54 -0.39 9.10
C TYR A 258 -3.44 -0.62 10.38
N LEU A 259 -2.90 -0.33 11.60
CA LEU A 259 -3.60 0.10 12.86
C LEU A 259 -2.67 1.04 13.68
N ASP A 260 -3.22 2.08 14.33
CA ASP A 260 -2.49 2.96 15.28
C ASP A 260 -2.93 2.81 16.74
N VAL A 261 -1.96 2.77 17.68
CA VAL A 261 -2.22 2.66 19.13
C VAL A 261 -1.76 3.91 19.86
N ARG A 262 -2.69 4.63 20.51
CA ARG A 262 -2.39 5.81 21.33
C ARG A 262 -2.17 5.40 22.78
N ILE A 263 -1.07 5.85 23.36
CA ILE A 263 -0.72 5.64 24.76
C ILE A 263 -0.61 6.99 25.44
N GLU A 264 -1.40 7.20 26.50
CA GLU A 264 -1.51 8.46 27.21
C GLU A 264 -1.30 8.27 28.70
N VAL A 265 -0.52 9.16 29.32
CA VAL A 265 -0.13 9.11 30.72
C VAL A 265 -0.56 10.40 31.41
N SER A 266 -1.54 10.29 32.30
CA SER A 266 -2.05 11.40 33.11
C SER A 266 -1.55 11.30 34.56
N THR A 267 -0.97 12.38 35.08
CA THR A 267 -0.51 12.54 36.46
C THR A 267 -0.86 13.93 37.00
N SER A 268 -0.54 14.22 38.27
CA SER A 268 -0.93 15.47 38.95
C SER A 268 -0.13 16.73 38.57
N GLY A 269 0.78 16.66 37.59
CA GLY A 269 1.55 17.80 37.09
C GLY A 269 2.43 18.49 38.16
N GLY A 270 2.50 19.82 38.11
CA GLY A 270 3.07 20.64 39.19
C GLY A 270 4.19 21.62 38.80
N HIS A 271 4.87 22.20 39.80
CA HIS A 271 5.91 23.22 39.60
C HIS A 271 7.31 22.60 39.57
N SER A 272 8.11 22.89 38.55
CA SER A 272 9.41 22.22 38.31
C SER A 272 10.46 22.39 39.41
N SER A 273 10.26 23.29 40.39
CA SER A 273 11.17 23.44 41.55
C SER A 273 10.88 22.47 42.71
N VAL A 274 9.75 21.75 42.69
CA VAL A 274 9.40 20.70 43.67
C VAL A 274 8.85 19.49 42.91
N PRO A 275 9.69 18.82 42.08
CA PRO A 275 9.21 17.75 41.22
C PRO A 275 8.86 16.48 42.02
N PRO A 276 7.83 15.73 41.60
CA PRO A 276 7.65 14.34 42.03
C PRO A 276 8.78 13.47 41.49
N LYS A 277 8.91 12.26 42.03
CA LYS A 277 9.99 11.30 41.68
C LYS A 277 10.07 10.99 40.18
N HIS A 278 8.93 11.00 39.48
CA HIS A 278 8.80 10.76 38.04
C HIS A 278 7.73 11.70 37.45
N THR A 279 7.93 12.17 36.22
CA THR A 279 6.96 12.99 35.46
C THR A 279 6.14 12.12 34.51
N SER A 280 5.02 12.64 34.00
CA SER A 280 4.22 12.00 32.92
C SER A 280 5.09 11.61 31.72
N ILE A 281 5.94 12.53 31.22
CA ILE A 281 6.93 12.27 30.16
C ILE A 281 7.88 11.13 30.58
N GLY A 282 8.45 11.16 31.79
CA GLY A 282 9.40 10.13 32.23
C GLY A 282 8.78 8.73 32.39
N VAL A 283 7.48 8.66 32.68
CA VAL A 283 6.70 7.41 32.66
C VAL A 283 6.43 6.98 31.21
N LEU A 284 5.96 7.88 30.35
CA LEU A 284 5.70 7.60 28.93
C LEU A 284 6.96 7.08 28.22
N SER A 285 8.12 7.72 28.43
CA SER A 285 9.41 7.26 27.90
C SER A 285 9.77 5.84 28.36
N ALA A 286 9.36 5.44 29.58
CA ALA A 286 9.54 4.07 30.03
C ALA A 286 8.60 3.09 29.32
N ILE A 287 7.34 3.45 29.04
CA ILE A 287 6.42 2.60 28.25
C ILE A 287 6.95 2.44 26.82
N ILE A 288 7.39 3.53 26.19
CA ILE A 288 8.03 3.52 24.86
C ILE A 288 9.27 2.61 24.86
N THR A 289 10.13 2.74 25.87
CA THR A 289 11.33 1.89 26.00
C THR A 289 10.98 0.41 26.10
N GLU A 290 9.94 0.04 26.85
CA GLU A 290 9.49 -1.36 26.94
C GLU A 290 8.85 -1.85 25.63
N ILE A 291 8.16 -1.00 24.86
CA ILE A 291 7.62 -1.36 23.54
C ILE A 291 8.77 -1.65 22.57
N GLU A 292 9.70 -0.70 22.39
CA GLU A 292 10.89 -0.84 21.56
C GLU A 292 11.75 -2.06 21.96
N SER A 293 11.86 -2.33 23.27
CA SER A 293 12.61 -3.49 23.79
C SER A 293 11.89 -4.83 23.63
N ASN A 294 10.59 -4.84 23.29
CA ASN A 294 9.78 -6.04 23.11
C ASN A 294 9.14 -6.08 21.70
N PRO A 295 9.93 -6.18 20.61
CA PRO A 295 9.39 -6.38 19.26
C PRO A 295 8.57 -7.68 19.15
N HIS A 296 7.65 -7.73 18.19
CA HIS A 296 6.82 -8.90 17.96
C HIS A 296 7.64 -10.12 17.51
N PRO A 297 7.28 -11.35 17.92
CA PRO A 297 7.89 -12.57 17.40
C PRO A 297 7.61 -12.74 15.91
N THR A 298 8.67 -12.72 15.10
CA THR A 298 8.60 -12.90 13.65
C THR A 298 8.58 -14.40 13.31
N ARG A 299 7.52 -14.92 12.69
CA ARG A 299 7.35 -16.33 12.33
C ARG A 299 6.92 -16.50 10.87
N LEU A 300 7.61 -17.38 10.15
CA LEU A 300 7.30 -17.72 8.76
C LEU A 300 6.20 -18.81 8.71
N GLN A 301 4.93 -18.41 8.77
CA GLN A 301 3.79 -19.33 8.71
C GLN A 301 3.49 -19.77 7.27
N ARG A 302 2.95 -20.98 7.06
CA ARG A 302 2.83 -21.59 5.70
C ARG A 302 1.62 -21.14 4.90
N ASP A 303 0.56 -20.79 5.61
CA ASP A 303 -0.69 -20.22 5.12
C ASP A 303 -0.53 -18.73 4.78
N ALA A 304 0.29 -18.02 5.58
CA ALA A 304 0.65 -16.62 5.36
C ALA A 304 1.19 -16.34 3.94
N THR A 305 0.77 -15.21 3.39
CA THR A 305 1.12 -14.68 2.07
C THR A 305 2.63 -14.57 1.88
N ALA A 306 3.35 -14.15 2.93
CA ALA A 306 4.80 -14.01 2.91
C ALA A 306 5.54 -15.33 2.59
N PHE A 307 5.05 -16.48 3.04
CA PHE A 307 5.64 -17.77 2.69
C PHE A 307 5.40 -18.11 1.22
N GLN A 308 4.22 -17.82 0.69
CA GLN A 308 3.91 -17.99 -0.74
C GLN A 308 4.82 -17.10 -1.61
N SER A 309 5.03 -15.84 -1.22
CA SER A 309 5.97 -14.90 -1.86
C SER A 309 7.41 -15.44 -1.87
N ILE A 310 7.92 -15.85 -0.71
CA ILE A 310 9.28 -16.38 -0.52
C ILE A 310 9.48 -17.68 -1.33
N GLN A 311 8.51 -18.59 -1.29
CA GLN A 311 8.54 -19.84 -2.04
C GLN A 311 8.55 -19.58 -3.55
N CYS A 312 7.76 -18.63 -4.04
CA CYS A 312 7.77 -18.24 -5.44
C CYS A 312 9.12 -17.63 -5.86
N GLN A 313 9.67 -16.71 -5.07
CA GLN A 313 10.98 -16.10 -5.33
C GLN A 313 12.09 -17.17 -5.39
N ILE A 314 12.18 -18.05 -4.38
CA ILE A 314 13.19 -19.12 -4.31
C ILE A 314 13.00 -20.13 -5.46
N ALA A 315 11.77 -20.36 -5.93
CA ALA A 315 11.50 -21.25 -7.06
C ALA A 315 12.00 -20.72 -8.41
N TYR A 316 11.88 -19.41 -8.65
CA TYR A 316 12.18 -18.82 -9.96
C TYR A 316 13.51 -18.07 -10.03
N ASP A 317 14.08 -17.61 -8.92
CA ASP A 317 15.38 -16.88 -8.92
C ASP A 317 16.54 -17.80 -9.36
N PRO A 318 17.24 -17.49 -10.49
CA PRO A 318 18.38 -18.29 -10.93
C PRO A 318 19.59 -18.17 -9.99
N ASN A 319 19.72 -17.07 -9.25
CA ASN A 319 20.84 -16.80 -8.34
C ASN A 319 20.73 -17.56 -7.02
N VAL A 320 19.54 -18.04 -6.66
CA VAL A 320 19.33 -18.81 -5.43
C VAL A 320 19.89 -20.23 -5.57
N SER A 321 20.65 -20.67 -4.57
CA SER A 321 21.35 -21.96 -4.58
C SER A 321 20.42 -23.17 -4.49
N ASP A 322 20.85 -24.30 -5.07
CA ASP A 322 20.11 -25.58 -5.00
C ASP A 322 19.89 -26.07 -3.56
N SER A 323 20.79 -25.72 -2.63
CA SER A 323 20.62 -26.03 -1.21
C SER A 323 19.46 -25.25 -0.59
N LEU A 324 19.29 -23.96 -0.93
CA LEU A 324 18.14 -23.16 -0.47
C LEU A 324 16.85 -23.57 -1.19
N LYS A 325 16.89 -23.85 -2.51
CA LYS A 325 15.76 -24.42 -3.27
C LYS A 325 15.27 -25.74 -2.68
N LYS A 326 16.20 -26.61 -2.28
CA LYS A 326 15.90 -27.87 -1.57
C LYS A 326 15.33 -27.63 -0.17
N LEU A 327 15.86 -26.67 0.60
CA LEU A 327 15.36 -26.34 1.93
C LEU A 327 13.94 -25.77 1.86
N ALA A 328 13.66 -24.83 0.96
CA ALA A 328 12.34 -24.26 0.74
C ALA A 328 11.31 -25.35 0.35
N ARG A 329 11.68 -26.28 -0.55
CA ARG A 329 10.85 -27.45 -0.87
C ARG A 329 10.57 -28.36 0.33
N GLN A 330 11.52 -28.52 1.24
CA GLN A 330 11.30 -29.27 2.49
C GLN A 330 10.42 -28.51 3.48
N ALA A 331 10.53 -27.17 3.53
CA ALA A 331 9.74 -26.32 4.42
C ALA A 331 8.23 -26.40 4.16
N LEU A 332 7.80 -26.77 2.94
CA LEU A 332 6.39 -27.00 2.58
C LEU A 332 5.66 -27.99 3.52
N SER A 333 6.37 -28.97 4.09
CA SER A 333 5.75 -30.04 4.89
C SER A 333 6.58 -30.52 6.09
N SER A 334 7.72 -29.89 6.39
CA SER A 334 8.58 -30.25 7.52
C SER A 334 8.92 -29.02 8.36
N ASP A 335 8.50 -29.01 9.63
CA ASP A 335 8.72 -27.86 10.54
C ASP A 335 10.21 -27.61 10.80
N PRO A 336 11.06 -28.63 11.06
CA PRO A 336 12.50 -28.43 11.13
C PRO A 336 13.16 -27.97 9.83
N ALA A 337 12.45 -27.95 8.69
CA ALA A 337 12.92 -27.28 7.47
C ALA A 337 12.38 -25.85 7.34
N LEU A 338 11.17 -25.59 7.84
CA LEU A 338 10.59 -24.25 7.96
C LEU A 338 11.39 -23.38 8.94
N ASP A 339 11.69 -23.86 10.15
CA ASP A 339 12.47 -23.12 11.16
C ASP A 339 13.88 -22.77 10.65
N ARG A 340 14.49 -23.67 9.86
CA ARG A 340 15.79 -23.43 9.21
C ARG A 340 15.70 -22.46 8.03
N LEU A 341 14.57 -22.42 7.33
CA LEU A 341 14.31 -21.45 6.27
C LEU A 341 14.08 -20.05 6.86
N GLU A 342 13.24 -19.96 7.89
CA GLU A 342 12.98 -18.77 8.71
C GLU A 342 14.30 -18.20 9.25
N SER A 343 15.10 -19.02 9.95
CA SER A 343 16.41 -18.64 10.48
C SER A 343 17.38 -18.16 9.40
N HIS A 344 17.38 -18.80 8.22
CA HIS A 344 18.24 -18.39 7.11
C HIS A 344 17.81 -17.05 6.51
N LEU A 345 16.50 -16.82 6.35
CA LEU A 345 15.95 -15.59 5.78
C LEU A 345 16.10 -14.41 6.73
N LEU A 346 15.83 -14.58 8.03
CA LEU A 346 16.10 -13.57 9.06
C LEU A 346 17.59 -13.18 9.13
N ALA A 347 18.51 -14.10 8.80
CA ALA A 347 19.95 -13.85 8.76
C ALA A 347 20.49 -13.31 7.43
N THR A 348 19.67 -13.21 6.37
CA THR A 348 20.14 -12.85 5.00
C THR A 348 19.28 -11.82 4.26
N ASN A 349 18.04 -11.60 4.67
CA ASN A 349 17.12 -10.62 4.10
C ASN A 349 16.71 -9.61 5.19
N PRO A 350 17.19 -8.35 5.13
CA PRO A 350 16.84 -7.30 6.10
C PRO A 350 15.33 -7.03 6.24
N LEU A 351 14.53 -7.34 5.21
CA LEU A 351 13.07 -7.17 5.22
C LEU A 351 12.32 -8.38 5.83
N ALA A 352 13.00 -9.49 6.11
CA ALA A 352 12.37 -10.69 6.67
C ALA A 352 11.62 -10.44 8.00
N PRO A 353 12.11 -9.64 8.96
CA PRO A 353 11.36 -9.33 10.17
C PRO A 353 10.00 -8.65 9.87
N SER A 354 9.99 -7.66 8.98
CA SER A 354 8.79 -6.90 8.60
C SER A 354 7.81 -7.69 7.72
N LEU A 355 8.30 -8.71 7.00
CA LEU A 355 7.47 -9.60 6.18
C LEU A 355 6.90 -10.79 6.97
N PHE A 356 7.54 -11.18 8.08
CA PHE A 356 7.18 -12.38 8.85
C PHE A 356 6.58 -12.04 10.22
N GLY A 357 6.07 -10.84 10.45
CA GLY A 357 5.51 -10.46 11.75
C GLY A 357 4.97 -9.05 11.79
N THR A 358 4.16 -8.77 12.81
CA THR A 358 3.60 -7.43 13.05
C THR A 358 4.74 -6.44 13.32
N THR A 359 4.80 -5.35 12.55
CA THR A 359 5.73 -4.25 12.86
C THR A 359 5.13 -3.31 13.89
N GLN A 360 5.99 -2.52 14.53
CA GLN A 360 5.62 -1.42 15.44
C GLN A 360 6.62 -0.27 15.24
N ALA A 361 6.16 0.98 15.28
CA ALA A 361 7.00 2.18 15.23
C ALA A 361 6.36 3.31 16.07
N VAL A 362 7.15 4.10 16.80
CA VAL A 362 6.64 5.22 17.63
C VAL A 362 6.81 6.54 16.88
N ASP A 363 5.81 6.89 16.06
CA ASP A 363 5.92 7.99 15.09
C ASP A 363 5.56 9.36 15.69
N LEU A 364 4.70 9.41 16.71
CA LEU A 364 4.30 10.65 17.39
C LEU A 364 4.56 10.60 18.89
N ILE A 365 5.06 11.72 19.44
CA ILE A 365 5.22 11.92 20.89
C ILE A 365 4.97 13.39 21.27
N HIS A 366 4.26 13.63 22.37
CA HIS A 366 3.92 14.96 22.86
C HIS A 366 3.85 15.02 24.39
N GLY A 367 4.39 16.09 24.98
CA GLY A 367 4.23 16.37 26.41
C GLY A 367 4.91 17.68 26.84
N GLY A 368 4.26 18.41 27.73
CA GLY A 368 4.74 19.71 28.21
C GLY A 368 4.26 20.90 27.38
N VAL A 369 4.22 22.07 28.02
CA VAL A 369 3.82 23.35 27.38
C VAL A 369 4.85 24.46 27.62
N LYS A 370 5.58 24.41 28.75
CA LYS A 370 6.65 25.35 29.10
C LYS A 370 7.62 24.74 30.11
N VAL A 371 8.87 25.20 30.10
CA VAL A 371 9.98 24.62 30.88
C VAL A 371 9.81 24.64 32.41
N ASN A 372 8.91 25.48 32.96
CA ASN A 372 8.69 25.61 34.41
C ASN A 372 7.34 25.10 34.92
N ALA A 373 6.62 24.32 34.12
CA ALA A 373 5.50 23.49 34.58
C ALA A 373 5.72 22.04 34.17
N LEU A 374 5.44 21.12 35.09
CA LEU A 374 5.51 19.69 34.86
C LEU A 374 4.17 19.24 34.26
N PRO A 375 4.15 18.64 33.06
CA PRO A 375 2.89 18.31 32.41
C PRO A 375 2.06 17.31 33.20
N GLU A 376 0.78 17.62 33.33
CA GLU A 376 -0.28 16.73 33.80
C GLU A 376 -0.49 15.57 32.80
N ASN A 377 -0.22 15.78 31.51
CA ASN A 377 -0.48 14.81 30.44
C ASN A 377 0.73 14.71 29.47
N ALA A 378 1.11 13.49 29.11
CA ALA A 378 2.00 13.20 27.98
C ALA A 378 1.49 11.97 27.22
N TRP A 379 1.63 11.95 25.89
CA TRP A 379 1.14 10.86 25.03
C TRP A 379 2.07 10.55 23.87
N ALA A 380 1.91 9.35 23.32
CA ALA A 380 2.53 8.91 22.07
C ALA A 380 1.53 8.11 21.22
N VAL A 381 1.81 7.97 19.93
CA VAL A 381 1.12 7.05 19.02
C VAL A 381 2.13 6.09 18.42
N VAL A 382 1.73 4.82 18.33
CA VAL A 382 2.54 3.72 17.82
C VAL A 382 1.83 3.06 16.64
N ASN A 383 2.34 3.25 15.42
CA ASN A 383 1.81 2.57 14.23
C ASN A 383 2.18 1.10 14.26
N HIS A 384 1.27 0.25 13.80
CA HIS A 384 1.47 -1.18 13.64
C HIS A 384 0.96 -1.64 12.28
N ARG A 385 1.75 -2.44 11.56
CA ARG A 385 1.28 -3.20 10.40
C ARG A 385 1.14 -4.65 10.84
N ILE A 386 -0.10 -5.11 11.03
CA ILE A 386 -0.41 -6.41 11.64
C ILE A 386 -0.14 -7.54 10.64
N ALA A 387 0.51 -8.62 11.09
CA ALA A 387 0.72 -9.82 10.26
C ALA A 387 -0.60 -10.49 9.88
N ASP A 388 -0.67 -11.06 8.67
CA ASP A 388 -1.86 -11.71 8.09
C ASP A 388 -2.36 -12.94 8.87
N TYR A 389 -1.52 -13.50 9.74
CA TYR A 389 -1.86 -14.60 10.65
C TYR A 389 -2.27 -14.17 12.08
N SER A 390 -2.27 -12.87 12.38
CA SER A 390 -2.52 -12.31 13.72
C SER A 390 -3.87 -11.57 13.78
N SER A 391 -4.09 -10.69 14.76
CA SER A 391 -5.31 -9.88 14.86
C SER A 391 -5.09 -8.58 15.66
N VAL A 392 -5.97 -7.60 15.44
CA VAL A 392 -6.14 -6.42 16.30
C VAL A 392 -6.29 -6.85 17.76
N ASN A 393 -7.11 -7.89 18.01
CA ASN A 393 -7.35 -8.36 19.37
C ASN A 393 -6.07 -8.89 20.04
N GLU A 394 -5.24 -9.66 19.34
CA GLU A 394 -3.95 -10.15 19.85
C GLU A 394 -2.99 -8.99 20.15
N LEU A 395 -2.88 -8.03 19.22
CA LEU A 395 -2.04 -6.84 19.39
C LEU A 395 -2.51 -5.97 20.58
N LYS A 396 -3.82 -5.72 20.71
CA LYS A 396 -4.39 -5.00 21.86
C LYS A 396 -4.08 -5.70 23.20
N HIS A 397 -4.15 -7.03 23.25
CA HIS A 397 -3.71 -7.81 24.41
C HIS A 397 -2.19 -7.72 24.67
N ARG A 398 -1.36 -7.68 23.61
CA ARG A 398 0.10 -7.55 23.74
C ARG A 398 0.50 -6.22 24.35
N ILE A 399 0.07 -5.08 23.79
CA ILE A 399 0.44 -3.74 24.28
C ILE A 399 -0.03 -3.54 25.73
N ALA A 400 -1.23 -4.02 26.07
CA ALA A 400 -1.72 -4.07 27.44
C ALA A 400 -0.81 -4.87 28.39
N SER A 401 -0.22 -5.98 27.93
CA SER A 401 0.69 -6.79 28.75
C SER A 401 2.06 -6.13 28.94
N ILE A 402 2.56 -5.37 27.97
CA ILE A 402 3.82 -4.59 28.04
C ILE A 402 3.68 -3.39 29.00
N ALA A 403 2.56 -2.66 28.94
CA ALA A 403 2.35 -1.50 29.82
C ALA A 403 2.12 -1.88 31.30
N LYS A 404 1.58 -3.07 31.58
CA LYS A 404 1.18 -3.49 32.94
C LYS A 404 2.34 -3.53 33.96
N PRO A 405 3.54 -4.08 33.68
CA PRO A 405 4.72 -3.95 34.54
C PRO A 405 5.11 -2.49 34.82
N VAL A 406 4.99 -1.60 33.82
CA VAL A 406 5.34 -0.18 33.95
C VAL A 406 4.36 0.53 34.88
N ALA A 407 3.06 0.24 34.76
CA ALA A 407 2.03 0.76 35.66
C ALA A 407 2.25 0.35 37.12
N LEU A 408 2.56 -0.93 37.36
CA LEU A 408 2.88 -1.47 38.69
C LEU A 408 4.13 -0.79 39.28
N LYS A 409 5.18 -0.57 38.46
CA LYS A 409 6.43 0.10 38.85
C LYS A 409 6.25 1.56 39.27
N PHE A 410 5.23 2.24 38.75
CA PHE A 410 4.94 3.65 39.06
C PHE A 410 3.67 3.88 39.90
N ASN A 411 2.97 2.82 40.31
CA ASN A 411 1.69 2.88 41.03
C ASN A 411 0.63 3.72 40.30
N LEU A 412 0.37 3.35 39.04
CA LEU A 412 -0.62 3.95 38.15
C LEU A 412 -1.73 2.94 37.85
N SER A 413 -2.97 3.40 37.68
CA SER A 413 -4.03 2.57 37.10
C SER A 413 -3.83 2.40 35.59
N VAL A 414 -4.42 1.34 35.01
CA VAL A 414 -4.40 1.09 33.56
C VAL A 414 -5.82 0.85 33.06
N ASP A 415 -6.27 1.74 32.19
CA ASP A 415 -7.29 1.42 31.19
C ASP A 415 -6.58 1.05 29.89
N ALA A 416 -6.93 -0.09 29.30
CA ALA A 416 -6.57 -0.39 27.92
C ALA A 416 -7.81 -0.78 27.14
N PHE A 417 -8.10 -0.02 26.08
CA PHE A 417 -9.21 -0.25 25.15
C PHE A 417 -10.58 -0.35 25.84
N GLY A 418 -10.80 0.44 26.91
CA GLY A 418 -12.03 0.46 27.70
C GLY A 418 -12.10 -0.61 28.80
N SER A 419 -11.00 -1.30 29.08
CA SER A 419 -10.90 -2.36 30.10
C SER A 419 -9.87 -1.99 31.17
N THR A 420 -10.29 -1.97 32.44
CA THR A 420 -9.38 -1.72 33.57
C THR A 420 -8.50 -2.95 33.87
N ILE A 421 -7.27 -2.97 33.35
CA ILE A 421 -6.34 -4.11 33.44
C ILE A 421 -5.48 -4.09 34.71
N HIS A 422 -5.35 -2.91 35.33
CA HIS A 422 -4.89 -2.75 36.70
C HIS A 422 -5.67 -1.61 37.37
N ASN A 423 -6.48 -1.96 38.36
CA ASN A 423 -7.00 -0.98 39.32
C ASN A 423 -6.10 -1.00 40.56
N SER A 424 -5.82 0.17 41.11
CA SER A 424 -5.03 0.40 42.31
C SER A 424 -5.64 1.59 43.06
N ASP A 425 -5.50 1.62 44.39
CA ASP A 425 -5.93 2.75 45.24
C ASP A 425 -4.96 3.95 45.07
N SER A 426 -4.71 4.35 43.83
CA SER A 426 -3.48 5.05 43.42
C SER A 426 -3.64 6.56 43.31
N ASN A 427 -2.87 7.27 44.14
CA ASN A 427 -2.63 8.71 44.00
C ASN A 427 -1.58 9.06 42.91
N GLY A 428 -1.13 8.08 42.12
CA GLY A 428 -0.03 8.26 41.15
C GLY A 428 -0.46 8.87 39.81
N GLY A 429 -1.67 8.55 39.36
CA GLY A 429 -2.16 8.85 38.02
C GLY A 429 -2.69 7.62 37.27
N GLN A 430 -2.89 7.77 35.97
CA GLN A 430 -3.50 6.77 35.09
C GLN A 430 -2.73 6.65 33.78
N ILE A 431 -2.62 5.43 33.27
CA ILE A 431 -2.28 5.13 31.88
C ILE A 431 -3.58 4.78 31.14
N VAL A 432 -3.79 5.41 29.98
CA VAL A 432 -4.86 5.07 29.03
C VAL A 432 -4.20 4.59 27.74
N ILE A 433 -4.45 3.34 27.38
CA ILE A 433 -4.10 2.77 26.08
C ILE A 433 -5.38 2.74 25.27
N SER A 434 -5.36 3.33 24.08
CA SER A 434 -6.53 3.45 23.23
C SER A 434 -6.19 3.09 21.80
N ASP A 435 -7.24 2.66 21.11
CA ASP A 435 -7.30 2.69 19.66
C ASP A 435 -7.07 4.13 19.23
N ALA A 436 -5.95 4.45 18.58
CA ALA A 436 -5.77 5.80 18.09
C ALA A 436 -6.83 5.99 17.01
N TRP A 437 -7.62 7.06 17.14
CA TRP A 437 -8.52 7.53 16.09
C TRP A 437 -9.70 6.64 15.70
N ASN A 438 -9.81 5.42 16.25
CA ASN A 438 -10.64 4.30 15.77
C ASN A 438 -10.11 3.71 14.45
N SER A 439 -8.79 3.52 14.38
CA SER A 439 -8.04 2.98 13.24
C SER A 439 -7.96 1.44 13.20
N ALA A 440 -8.54 0.74 14.19
CA ALA A 440 -8.48 -0.72 14.23
C ALA A 440 -9.11 -1.43 13.02
N LEU A 441 -8.21 -1.99 12.23
CA LEU A 441 -8.50 -2.89 11.12
C LEU A 441 -7.83 -4.25 11.33
N GLU A 442 -8.59 -5.33 11.15
CA GLU A 442 -8.05 -6.70 11.13
C GLU A 442 -7.22 -6.96 9.85
N PRO A 443 -6.28 -7.92 9.84
CA PRO A 443 -5.49 -8.18 8.64
C PRO A 443 -6.36 -8.54 7.42
N ALA A 444 -5.97 -8.08 6.24
CA ALA A 444 -6.76 -8.25 5.03
C ALA A 444 -6.92 -9.74 4.65
N PRO A 445 -8.12 -10.18 4.18
CA PRO A 445 -8.33 -11.54 3.71
C PRO A 445 -7.36 -11.92 2.58
N ILE A 446 -6.71 -13.07 2.69
CA ILE A 446 -5.76 -13.54 1.68
C ILE A 446 -6.49 -13.87 0.36
N THR A 447 -6.25 -13.05 -0.66
CA THR A 447 -6.79 -13.24 -2.01
C THR A 447 -6.36 -14.59 -2.62
N PRO A 448 -7.29 -15.37 -3.23
CA PRO A 448 -6.95 -16.63 -3.89
C PRO A 448 -6.03 -16.46 -5.12
N THR A 449 -4.83 -17.05 -5.05
CA THR A 449 -3.82 -17.04 -6.13
C THR A 449 -3.45 -18.44 -6.64
N GLY A 450 -4.39 -19.39 -6.63
CA GLY A 450 -4.17 -20.75 -7.10
C GLY A 450 -4.13 -20.91 -8.62
N ALA A 451 -3.73 -22.10 -9.08
CA ALA A 451 -3.75 -22.48 -10.50
C ALA A 451 -5.16 -22.44 -11.14
N ASN A 452 -6.22 -22.54 -10.31
CA ASN A 452 -7.61 -22.57 -10.73
C ASN A 452 -8.35 -21.24 -10.48
N ASP A 453 -7.73 -20.26 -9.82
CA ASP A 453 -8.36 -18.98 -9.49
C ASP A 453 -8.28 -18.03 -10.70
N ALA A 454 -9.35 -18.04 -11.51
CA ALA A 454 -9.39 -17.34 -12.78
C ALA A 454 -9.02 -15.84 -12.73
N PRO A 455 -9.41 -15.05 -11.72
CA PRO A 455 -8.92 -13.68 -11.54
C PRO A 455 -7.39 -13.56 -11.45
N TRP A 456 -6.74 -14.44 -10.68
CA TRP A 456 -5.28 -14.48 -10.60
C TRP A 456 -4.65 -14.95 -11.91
N GLN A 457 -5.25 -15.95 -12.58
CA GLN A 457 -4.76 -16.41 -13.88
C GLN A 457 -4.86 -15.32 -14.96
N MET A 458 -5.93 -14.51 -14.95
CA MET A 458 -6.07 -13.33 -15.82
C MET A 458 -4.98 -12.29 -15.54
N LEU A 459 -4.81 -11.89 -14.27
CA LEU A 459 -3.84 -10.89 -13.86
C LEU A 459 -2.40 -11.35 -14.19
N SER A 460 -2.00 -12.49 -13.64
CA SER A 460 -0.67 -13.08 -13.81
C SER A 460 -0.35 -13.33 -15.28
N GLY A 461 -1.30 -13.88 -16.05
CA GLY A 461 -1.12 -14.12 -17.49
C GLY A 461 -0.91 -12.82 -18.28
N THR A 462 -1.67 -11.77 -17.96
CA THR A 462 -1.55 -10.45 -18.60
C THR A 462 -0.23 -9.77 -18.25
N ILE A 463 0.20 -9.82 -16.99
CA ILE A 463 1.50 -9.30 -16.55
C ILE A 463 2.62 -9.96 -17.37
N ARG A 464 2.63 -11.30 -17.43
CA ARG A 464 3.64 -12.06 -18.18
C ARG A 464 3.63 -11.74 -19.67
N ALA A 465 2.46 -11.56 -20.29
CA ALA A 465 2.36 -11.15 -21.68
C ALA A 465 2.86 -9.73 -21.96
N THR A 466 2.59 -8.79 -21.05
CA THR A 466 3.02 -7.39 -21.22
C THR A 466 4.54 -7.27 -21.14
N HIS A 467 5.18 -7.90 -20.15
CA HIS A 467 6.64 -7.99 -20.07
C HIS A 467 7.25 -8.73 -21.26
N ALA A 468 6.68 -9.87 -21.69
CA ALA A 468 7.17 -10.63 -22.84
C ALA A 468 7.01 -9.90 -24.19
N THR A 469 6.24 -8.79 -24.24
CA THR A 469 6.06 -7.93 -25.41
C THR A 469 6.60 -6.52 -25.19
N SER A 470 7.48 -6.32 -24.20
CA SER A 470 8.09 -5.01 -23.91
C SER A 470 9.31 -4.72 -24.78
N TRP A 471 9.43 -3.48 -25.25
CA TRP A 471 10.69 -2.98 -25.84
C TRP A 471 11.74 -2.60 -24.79
N ARG A 472 11.32 -2.46 -23.53
CA ARG A 472 12.19 -2.09 -22.40
C ARG A 472 12.82 -3.31 -21.76
N TRP A 473 12.05 -4.39 -21.66
CA TRP A 473 12.41 -5.62 -20.99
C TRP A 473 12.38 -6.76 -22.00
N ASN A 474 13.56 -7.26 -22.40
CA ASN A 474 13.68 -8.48 -23.21
C ASN A 474 13.41 -9.73 -22.34
N ALA A 475 12.26 -9.75 -21.65
CA ALA A 475 11.99 -10.59 -20.48
C ALA A 475 10.82 -11.54 -20.75
N SER A 476 10.99 -12.41 -21.74
CA SER A 476 10.03 -13.45 -22.12
C SER A 476 9.75 -14.50 -21.04
N THR A 477 10.56 -14.52 -19.97
CA THR A 477 10.55 -15.56 -18.92
C THR A 477 10.35 -15.05 -17.49
N ILE A 478 9.72 -13.90 -17.28
CA ILE A 478 9.39 -13.47 -15.91
C ILE A 478 8.46 -14.46 -15.18
N ALA A 479 8.59 -14.46 -13.85
CA ALA A 479 7.66 -15.10 -12.93
C ALA A 479 6.90 -14.05 -12.09
N VAL A 480 5.66 -14.37 -11.75
CA VAL A 480 4.72 -13.54 -10.97
C VAL A 480 4.26 -14.36 -9.77
N GLY A 481 4.34 -13.77 -8.57
CA GLY A 481 3.90 -14.39 -7.32
C GLY A 481 3.16 -13.38 -6.43
N PRO A 482 2.39 -13.84 -5.44
CA PRO A 482 1.69 -12.95 -4.51
C PRO A 482 2.66 -12.14 -3.65
N ALA A 483 2.18 -11.03 -3.11
CA ALA A 483 2.82 -10.20 -2.10
C ALA A 483 1.76 -9.72 -1.09
N LEU A 484 2.19 -9.28 0.10
CA LEU A 484 1.29 -8.74 1.13
C LEU A 484 0.70 -7.38 0.73
N ALA A 485 -0.57 -7.15 1.08
CA ALA A 485 -1.28 -5.88 0.99
C ALA A 485 -2.29 -5.74 2.16
N LEU A 486 -2.65 -4.50 2.52
CA LEU A 486 -3.64 -4.14 3.56
C LEU A 486 -4.56 -3.00 3.03
N ASP A 487 -5.38 -2.34 3.86
CA ASP A 487 -6.42 -1.31 3.61
C ASP A 487 -7.32 -1.34 2.38
N THR A 488 -7.32 -2.48 1.70
CA THR A 488 -8.44 -2.98 0.90
C THR A 488 -9.77 -3.10 1.70
N GLN A 489 -9.79 -2.62 2.95
CA GLN A 489 -10.81 -2.71 4.00
C GLN A 489 -12.21 -2.31 3.56
N TYR A 490 -12.31 -1.19 2.87
CA TYR A 490 -13.59 -0.68 2.40
C TYR A 490 -14.16 -1.56 1.28
N TYR A 491 -13.30 -2.33 0.60
CA TYR A 491 -13.65 -3.07 -0.60
C TYR A 491 -13.72 -4.60 -0.44
N TRP A 492 -13.43 -5.15 0.75
CA TRP A 492 -13.56 -6.60 1.03
C TRP A 492 -14.95 -7.17 0.72
N ASN A 493 -16.00 -6.36 0.86
CA ASN A 493 -17.37 -6.72 0.50
C ASN A 493 -17.61 -6.81 -1.01
N LEU A 494 -16.81 -6.12 -1.83
CA LEU A 494 -17.02 -5.98 -3.28
C LEU A 494 -16.52 -7.19 -4.09
N THR A 495 -15.46 -7.86 -3.62
CA THR A 495 -14.96 -9.12 -4.15
C THR A 495 -13.93 -9.75 -3.21
N ARG A 496 -13.78 -11.07 -3.27
CA ARG A 496 -12.69 -11.79 -2.57
C ARG A 496 -11.36 -11.81 -3.35
N HIS A 497 -11.31 -11.16 -4.51
CA HIS A 497 -10.19 -11.23 -5.45
C HIS A 497 -9.56 -9.86 -5.64
N ILE A 498 -8.84 -9.40 -4.60
CA ILE A 498 -8.22 -8.07 -4.53
C ILE A 498 -6.70 -8.18 -4.68
N PHE A 499 -6.08 -7.39 -5.57
CA PHE A 499 -4.68 -7.53 -5.94
C PHE A 499 -3.94 -6.18 -5.97
N ARG A 500 -3.06 -5.88 -5.00
CA ARG A 500 -2.19 -4.69 -5.09
C ARG A 500 -1.21 -4.83 -6.26
N TYR A 501 -1.34 -4.00 -7.31
CA TYR A 501 -0.47 -4.09 -8.49
C TYR A 501 -0.37 -2.82 -9.34
N SER A 502 0.81 -2.20 -9.32
CA SER A 502 1.30 -1.25 -10.33
C SER A 502 2.23 -1.97 -11.32
N HIS A 503 2.17 -1.63 -12.61
CA HIS A 503 3.06 -2.21 -13.64
C HIS A 503 4.38 -1.43 -13.82
N THR A 504 4.89 -0.85 -12.72
CA THR A 504 6.21 -0.23 -12.64
C THR A 504 7.26 -1.21 -12.14
N THR A 505 8.53 -0.94 -12.44
CA THR A 505 9.67 -1.65 -11.82
C THR A 505 10.44 -0.72 -10.89
N PRO A 506 11.24 -1.24 -9.94
CA PRO A 506 12.10 -0.38 -9.11
C PRO A 506 13.20 0.40 -9.87
N GLY A 507 13.34 0.20 -11.19
CA GLY A 507 14.15 1.04 -12.07
C GLY A 507 13.37 2.20 -12.70
N ASP A 508 12.08 2.32 -12.40
CA ASP A 508 11.17 3.37 -12.86
C ASP A 508 10.87 4.42 -11.79
N VAL A 509 11.25 4.18 -10.53
CA VAL A 509 11.10 5.11 -9.42
C VAL A 509 12.45 5.76 -9.09
N TYR A 510 12.45 7.08 -8.86
CA TYR A 510 13.54 7.83 -8.25
C TYR A 510 13.05 8.52 -6.97
N GLY A 511 13.95 8.74 -6.00
CA GLY A 511 13.62 9.20 -4.65
C GLY A 511 13.02 8.09 -3.79
N GLY A 512 11.89 7.55 -4.22
CA GLY A 512 10.99 6.68 -3.45
C GLY A 512 9.64 7.37 -3.24
N ILE A 513 8.67 6.65 -2.68
CA ILE A 513 7.38 7.23 -2.28
C ILE A 513 7.55 8.06 -1.00
N HIS A 514 6.68 9.07 -0.80
CA HIS A 514 6.57 9.95 0.38
C HIS A 514 7.80 10.82 0.72
N THR A 515 8.97 10.53 0.16
CA THR A 515 10.23 11.26 0.41
C THR A 515 10.44 12.43 -0.56
N ILE A 516 11.54 13.17 -0.40
CA ILE A 516 11.99 14.20 -1.33
C ILE A 516 12.43 13.59 -2.67
N ASN A 517 12.41 14.40 -3.74
CA ASN A 517 12.90 13.98 -5.07
C ASN A 517 12.12 12.82 -5.71
N GLU A 518 10.86 12.64 -5.35
CA GLU A 518 9.97 11.69 -6.01
C GLU A 518 9.87 11.97 -7.53
N ALA A 519 10.13 10.93 -8.34
CA ALA A 519 9.95 10.98 -9.79
C ALA A 519 9.68 9.60 -10.39
N VAL A 520 8.77 9.53 -11.38
CA VAL A 520 8.53 8.31 -12.17
C VAL A 520 9.17 8.40 -13.56
N ARG A 521 9.73 7.30 -14.06
CA ARG A 521 10.24 7.22 -15.43
C ARG A 521 9.08 7.28 -16.41
N ALA A 522 9.15 8.16 -17.40
CA ALA A 522 8.10 8.27 -18.42
C ALA A 522 7.86 6.98 -19.21
N ASP A 523 8.89 6.17 -19.42
CA ASP A 523 8.76 4.83 -20.03
C ASP A 523 8.18 3.77 -19.06
N GLY A 524 8.13 4.04 -17.76
CA GLY A 524 7.35 3.24 -16.80
C GLY A 524 5.86 3.47 -16.98
N VAL A 525 5.45 4.74 -17.05
CA VAL A 525 4.04 5.13 -17.24
C VAL A 525 3.45 4.65 -18.56
N VAL A 526 4.27 4.59 -19.61
CA VAL A 526 3.84 3.98 -20.88
C VAL A 526 3.63 2.46 -20.74
N GLU A 527 4.42 1.75 -19.94
CA GLU A 527 4.18 0.32 -19.67
C GLU A 527 2.96 0.09 -18.75
N GLN A 528 2.70 0.97 -17.77
CA GLN A 528 1.42 0.96 -17.00
C GLN A 528 0.22 0.99 -17.95
N ILE A 529 0.18 1.95 -18.87
CA ILE A 529 -0.92 2.06 -19.85
C ILE A 529 -1.03 0.81 -20.74
N ARG A 530 0.10 0.23 -21.14
CA ARG A 530 0.12 -1.02 -21.93
C ARG A 530 -0.44 -2.20 -21.15
N PHE A 531 -0.06 -2.34 -19.89
CA PHE A 531 -0.60 -3.39 -19.02
C PHE A 531 -2.11 -3.25 -18.84
N PHE A 532 -2.61 -2.07 -18.45
CA PHE A 532 -4.05 -1.86 -18.30
C PHE A 532 -4.79 -2.09 -19.62
N THR A 533 -4.26 -1.59 -20.75
CA THR A 533 -4.84 -1.85 -22.08
C THR A 533 -4.91 -3.35 -22.39
N LYS A 534 -3.82 -4.10 -22.17
CA LYS A 534 -3.77 -5.55 -22.44
C LYS A 534 -4.67 -6.33 -21.47
N LEU A 535 -4.78 -5.89 -20.22
CA LEU A 535 -5.72 -6.45 -19.23
C LEU A 535 -7.16 -6.24 -19.67
N ILE A 536 -7.53 -5.03 -20.06
CA ILE A 536 -8.85 -4.68 -20.58
C ILE A 536 -9.19 -5.57 -21.78
N LEU A 537 -8.30 -5.66 -22.79
CA LEU A 537 -8.50 -6.48 -23.98
C LEU A 537 -8.61 -7.99 -23.66
N ASN A 538 -7.78 -8.52 -22.76
CA ASN A 538 -7.84 -9.93 -22.33
C ASN A 538 -9.14 -10.26 -21.58
N VAL A 539 -9.52 -9.41 -20.61
CA VAL A 539 -10.78 -9.50 -19.86
C VAL A 539 -11.99 -9.46 -20.78
N ASP A 540 -11.91 -8.65 -21.84
CA ASP A 540 -13.01 -8.40 -22.75
C ASP A 540 -13.47 -9.63 -23.53
N GLU A 541 -12.49 -10.39 -24.00
CA GLU A 541 -12.76 -11.61 -24.76
C GLU A 541 -12.85 -12.87 -23.91
N SER A 542 -12.51 -12.77 -22.61
CA SER A 542 -12.37 -13.86 -21.66
C SER A 542 -13.65 -14.67 -21.42
N THR A 543 -13.48 -16.00 -21.38
CA THR A 543 -14.46 -16.95 -20.85
C THR A 543 -14.07 -17.49 -19.47
N LEU A 544 -13.10 -16.86 -18.80
CA LEU A 544 -12.60 -17.26 -17.47
C LEU A 544 -13.27 -16.49 -16.32
N LEU A 545 -13.87 -15.33 -16.59
CA LEU A 545 -14.29 -14.30 -15.61
C LEU A 545 -15.76 -13.88 -15.74
#